data_AF-A0A7U9X343-F1
#
_entry.id   AF-A0A7U9X343-F1
#
_cell.length_a   1.000
_cell.length_b   1.000
_cell.length_c   1.000
_cell.angle_alpha   90.00
_cell.angle_beta   90.00
_cell.angle_gamma   90.00
#
_symmetry.space_group_name_H-M   'P 1'
#
loop_
_entity.id
_entity.type
_entity.pdbx_description
1 polymer ?
#
loop_
_entity_poly.entity_id
_entity_poly.type
_entity_poly.pdbx_seq_one_letter_code
_entity_poly.pdbx_strand_id
1 'polypeptide(L)'
;MKFPFYDSPDTATIICCHILERQTPILYVSHDEDDGMWQFLCGETHETDEAKLVSLKWVFDLDNSVSTLKDMPCGYYAERKNQDDDWIIRKR
;
A
#
# COMPACT_ATOMS: atom_id res chain seq x y z
N MET A 1 16.87 3.74 5.07
CA MET A 1 15.86 4.68 5.60
C MET A 1 15.24 4.07 6.86
N LYS A 2 14.80 4.89 7.82
CA LYS A 2 14.10 4.38 9.02
C LYS A 2 12.66 4.06 8.66
N PHE A 3 12.14 2.91 9.09
CA PHE A 3 10.74 2.55 8.92
C PHE A 3 9.84 3.56 9.67
N PRO A 4 8.96 4.31 8.99
CA PRO A 4 8.32 5.49 9.56
C PRO A 4 6.88 5.26 10.07
N PHE A 5 6.29 4.10 9.80
CA PHE A 5 4.93 3.77 10.22
C PHE A 5 4.86 3.55 11.73
N TYR A 6 3.67 3.82 12.30
CA TYR A 6 3.35 3.48 13.68
C TYR A 6 3.20 1.97 13.89
N ASP A 7 2.67 1.28 12.87
CA ASP A 7 2.58 -0.17 12.80
C ASP A 7 3.94 -0.85 12.94
N SER A 8 3.95 -2.15 13.24
CA SER A 8 5.21 -2.89 13.29
C SER A 8 5.76 -3.14 11.87
N PRO A 9 7.08 -3.21 11.68
CA PRO A 9 7.68 -3.58 10.39
C PRO A 9 7.12 -4.91 9.83
N ASP A 10 6.77 -5.82 10.73
CA ASP A 10 6.24 -7.16 10.42
C ASP A 10 4.72 -7.20 10.29
N THR A 11 4.03 -6.05 10.36
CA THR A 11 2.58 -5.96 10.12
C THR A 11 2.26 -6.56 8.76
N ALA A 12 1.31 -7.49 8.74
CA ALA A 12 0.88 -8.17 7.53
C ALA A 12 0.07 -7.20 6.66
N THR A 13 0.35 -7.19 5.36
CA THR A 13 -0.28 -6.27 4.40
C THR A 13 -0.58 -7.01 3.11
N ILE A 14 -1.66 -6.61 2.45
CA ILE A 14 -2.08 -7.18 1.17
C ILE A 14 -1.38 -6.40 0.06
N ILE A 15 -0.82 -7.13 -0.91
CA ILE A 15 -0.27 -6.55 -2.14
C ILE A 15 -0.75 -7.35 -3.34
N CYS A 16 -0.98 -6.72 -4.49
CA CYS A 16 -1.30 -7.49 -5.70
C CYS A 16 -0.07 -8.17 -6.32
N CYS A 17 -0.28 -9.31 -6.98
CA CYS A 17 0.77 -10.06 -7.66
C CYS A 17 1.41 -9.29 -8.81
N HIS A 18 0.71 -8.34 -9.44
CA HIS A 18 1.27 -7.51 -10.51
C HIS A 18 2.47 -6.69 -10.05
N ILE A 19 2.41 -6.14 -8.83
CA ILE A 19 3.53 -5.39 -8.25
C ILE A 19 4.74 -6.32 -8.04
N LEU A 20 4.49 -7.55 -7.57
CA LEU A 20 5.54 -8.53 -7.28
C LEU A 20 6.16 -9.15 -8.53
N GLU A 21 5.35 -9.53 -9.50
CA GLU A 21 5.76 -10.36 -10.64
C GLU A 21 6.04 -9.53 -11.90
N ARG A 22 5.31 -8.42 -12.09
CA ARG A 22 5.42 -7.56 -13.28
C ARG A 22 6.13 -6.24 -13.01
N GLN A 23 6.57 -6.00 -11.77
CA GLN A 23 7.24 -4.77 -11.33
C GLN A 23 6.41 -3.50 -11.63
N THR A 24 5.07 -3.61 -11.56
CA THR A 24 4.21 -2.44 -11.70
C THR A 24 4.25 -1.58 -10.43
N PRO A 25 4.11 -0.25 -10.55
CA PRO A 25 4.14 0.63 -9.39
C PRO A 25 2.89 0.46 -8.53
N ILE A 26 3.01 0.74 -7.24
CA ILE A 26 1.87 0.88 -6.34
C ILE A 26 1.15 2.18 -6.72
N LEU A 27 -0.11 2.14 -7.12
CA LEU A 27 -0.88 3.33 -7.50
C LEU A 27 -2.07 3.60 -6.58
N TYR A 28 -2.45 2.61 -5.76
CA TYR A 28 -3.53 2.69 -4.83
C TYR A 28 -3.15 2.04 -3.50
N VAL A 29 -3.47 2.71 -2.39
CA VAL A 29 -3.27 2.21 -1.03
C VAL A 29 -4.56 2.40 -0.26
N SER A 30 -5.01 1.40 0.47
CA SER A 30 -6.12 1.53 1.41
C SER A 30 -5.72 1.06 2.80
N HIS A 31 -6.24 1.75 3.80
CA HIS A 31 -6.16 1.36 5.20
C HIS A 31 -7.58 1.04 5.67
N ASP A 32 -7.88 -0.24 5.79
CA ASP A 32 -9.25 -0.70 6.02
C ASP A 32 -9.78 -0.24 7.39
N GLU A 33 -11.09 0.04 7.49
CA GLU A 33 -11.71 0.52 8.72
C GLU A 33 -12.04 -0.62 9.69
N ASP A 34 -12.34 -1.81 9.16
CA ASP A 34 -12.86 -2.92 9.96
C ASP A 34 -11.74 -3.69 10.68
N ASP A 35 -10.62 -3.93 10.01
CA ASP A 35 -9.50 -4.74 10.54
C ASP A 35 -8.17 -3.98 10.62
N GLY A 36 -8.10 -2.73 10.15
CA GLY A 36 -6.88 -1.93 10.12
C GLY A 36 -5.82 -2.47 9.17
N MET A 37 -6.17 -3.36 8.24
CA MET A 37 -5.22 -3.93 7.29
C MET A 37 -4.85 -2.92 6.21
N TRP A 38 -3.56 -2.91 5.89
CA TRP A 38 -3.04 -2.17 4.75
C TRP A 38 -3.14 -3.01 3.49
N GLN A 39 -3.56 -2.37 2.40
CA GLN A 39 -3.62 -2.98 1.08
C GLN A 39 -2.98 -2.05 0.04
N PHE A 40 -2.10 -2.61 -0.79
CA PHE A 40 -1.30 -1.93 -1.80
C PHE A 40 -1.56 -2.53 -3.19
N LEU A 41 -2.06 -1.73 -4.13
CA LEU A 41 -2.53 -2.20 -5.44
C LEU A 41 -1.91 -1.38 -6.58
N CYS A 42 -1.82 -2.00 -7.77
CA CYS A 42 -1.27 -1.35 -8.97
C CYS A 42 -2.27 -0.47 -9.72
N GLY A 43 -3.50 -0.27 -9.19
CA GLY A 43 -4.53 0.56 -9.81
C GLY A 43 -5.30 -0.11 -10.97
N GLU A 44 -4.98 -1.35 -11.33
CA GLU A 44 -5.74 -2.14 -12.32
C GLU A 44 -6.93 -2.88 -11.68
N THR A 45 -7.70 -3.61 -12.50
CA THR A 45 -8.70 -4.55 -12.00
C THR A 45 -7.98 -5.78 -11.41
N HIS A 46 -8.39 -6.18 -10.22
CA HIS A 46 -7.80 -7.33 -9.52
C HIS A 46 -8.84 -8.40 -9.25
N GLU A 47 -8.48 -9.67 -9.45
CA GLU A 47 -9.25 -10.81 -8.93
C GLU A 47 -8.76 -11.19 -7.53
N THR A 48 -9.61 -11.83 -6.72
CA THR A 48 -9.27 -12.17 -5.32
C THR A 48 -8.01 -13.06 -5.20
N ASP A 49 -7.75 -13.90 -6.20
CA ASP A 49 -6.60 -14.82 -6.23
C ASP A 49 -5.26 -14.10 -6.54
N GLU A 50 -5.30 -12.83 -6.93
CA GLU A 50 -4.13 -12.00 -7.20
C GLU A 50 -3.58 -11.32 -5.94
N ALA A 51 -4.27 -11.47 -4.80
CA ALA A 51 -3.81 -10.96 -3.51
C ALA A 51 -2.65 -11.81 -2.96
N LYS A 52 -1.58 -11.14 -2.53
CA LYS A 52 -0.43 -11.73 -1.84
C LYS A 52 -0.24 -11.04 -0.49
N LEU A 53 0.35 -11.75 0.45
CA LEU A 53 0.63 -11.24 1.79
C LEU A 53 2.12 -10.96 1.95
N VAL A 54 2.46 -9.73 2.32
CA VAL A 54 3.83 -9.28 2.59
C VAL A 54 3.88 -8.44 3.86
N SER A 55 5.06 -8.22 4.42
CA SER A 55 5.19 -7.30 5.54
C SER A 55 5.15 -5.85 5.08
N LEU A 56 4.63 -4.95 5.92
CA LEU A 56 4.61 -3.51 5.65
C LEU A 56 6.01 -2.97 5.39
N LYS A 57 7.02 -3.53 6.07
CA LYS A 57 8.42 -3.22 5.79
C LYS A 57 8.84 -3.60 4.37
N TRP A 58 8.43 -4.75 3.87
CA TRP A 58 8.74 -5.18 2.51
C TRP A 58 8.18 -4.18 1.50
N VAL A 59 6.94 -3.73 1.69
CA VAL A 59 6.31 -2.70 0.84
C VAL A 59 7.07 -1.38 0.91
N PHE A 60 7.44 -0.93 2.11
CA PHE A 60 8.22 0.30 2.28
C PHE A 60 9.62 0.21 1.65
N ASP A 61 10.27 -0.96 1.69
CA ASP A 61 11.56 -1.18 1.05
C ASP A 61 11.44 -1.25 -0.47
N LEU A 62 10.28 -1.70 -1.01
CA LEU A 62 9.96 -1.67 -2.44
C LEU A 62 9.69 -0.24 -2.93
N ASP A 63 8.87 0.51 -2.19
CA ASP A 63 8.45 1.86 -2.55
C ASP A 63 8.47 2.78 -1.32
N ASN A 64 9.53 3.56 -1.19
CA ASN A 64 9.67 4.46 -0.04
C ASN A 64 8.67 5.62 -0.05
N SER A 65 8.00 5.93 -1.16
CA SER A 65 7.02 7.04 -1.24
C SER A 65 5.82 6.82 -0.33
N VAL A 66 5.50 5.55 -0.03
CA VAL A 66 4.42 5.16 0.90
C VAL A 66 4.66 5.68 2.32
N SER A 67 5.89 6.09 2.66
CA SER A 67 6.17 6.79 3.93
C SER A 67 5.35 8.06 4.14
N THR A 68 4.90 8.70 3.06
CA THR A 68 3.99 9.85 3.10
C THR A 68 2.64 9.49 3.73
N LEU A 69 2.25 8.22 3.63
CA LEU A 69 1.00 7.67 4.13
C LEU A 69 1.11 7.16 5.58
N LYS A 70 2.25 7.30 6.25
CA LYS A 70 2.50 6.74 7.59
C LYS A 70 1.48 7.16 8.65
N ASP A 71 0.84 8.32 8.47
CA ASP A 71 -0.16 8.89 9.37
C ASP A 71 -1.60 8.75 8.82
N MET A 72 -1.80 7.99 7.73
CA MET A 72 -3.11 7.79 7.11
C MET A 72 -3.99 6.92 8.03
N PRO A 73 -5.12 7.44 8.55
CA PRO A 73 -5.97 6.69 9.47
C PRO A 73 -6.76 5.59 8.75
N CYS A 74 -7.27 4.63 9.53
CA CYS A 74 -8.19 3.61 9.04
C CYS A 74 -9.45 4.25 8.41
N GLY A 75 -10.01 3.60 7.38
CA GLY A 75 -11.13 4.13 6.59
C GLY A 75 -10.73 5.16 5.53
N TYR A 76 -9.43 5.28 5.23
CA TYR A 76 -8.92 6.16 4.18
C TYR A 76 -8.20 5.34 3.10
N TYR A 77 -8.10 5.94 1.93
CA TYR A 77 -7.31 5.44 0.83
C TYR A 77 -6.49 6.57 0.21
N ALA A 78 -5.43 6.20 -0.50
CA ALA A 78 -4.59 7.10 -1.25
C ALA A 78 -4.43 6.59 -2.68
N GLU A 79 -4.42 7.50 -3.63
CA GLU A 79 -4.23 7.20 -5.05
C GLU A 79 -3.18 8.14 -5.66
N ARG A 80 -2.46 7.65 -6.68
CA ARG A 80 -1.59 8.46 -7.54
C ARG A 80 -1.65 7.94 -8.97
N LYS A 81 -1.35 8.77 -9.97
CA LYS A 81 -1.47 8.35 -11.38
C LYS A 81 -0.27 7.56 -11.88
N ASN A 82 0.92 7.84 -11.35
CA ASN A 82 2.17 7.18 -11.70
C ASN A 82 3.12 7.15 -10.48
N GLN A 83 4.28 6.50 -10.60
CA GLN A 83 5.24 6.33 -9.50
C GLN A 83 5.87 7.63 -8.98
N ASP A 84 5.91 8.68 -9.81
CA ASP A 84 6.52 9.97 -9.51
C ASP A 84 5.52 11.02 -9.00
N ASP A 85 4.22 10.72 -9.08
CA ASP A 85 3.15 11.60 -8.61
C ASP A 85 2.98 11.52 -7.09
N ASP A 86 2.56 12.63 -6.50
CA ASP A 86 2.18 12.71 -5.09
C ASP A 86 0.92 11.89 -4.79
N TRP A 87 0.88 11.32 -3.57
CA TRP A 87 -0.29 10.61 -3.07
C TRP A 87 -1.44 11.56 -2.74
N ILE A 88 -2.63 11.27 -3.27
CA ILE A 88 -3.87 11.97 -2.95
C ILE A 88 -4.66 11.14 -1.95
N ILE A 89 -4.69 11.58 -0.69
CA ILE A 89 -5.41 10.90 0.39
C ILE A 89 -6.89 11.33 0.39
N ARG A 90 -7.79 10.35 0.48
CA ARG A 90 -9.25 10.52 0.52
C ARG A 90 -9.87 9.61 1.57
N LYS A 91 -11.00 10.04 2.12
CA LYS A 91 -11.82 9.21 3.00
C LYS A 91 -12.66 8.24 2.14
N ARG A 92 -12.73 6.97 2.57
CA ARG A 92 -13.55 5.94 1.94
C ARG A 92 -15.05 6.21 2.12
#